data_AF-A0A7C7WSV7-F1
#
_entry.id   AF-A0A7C7WSV7-F1
#
_cell.length_a   1.000
_cell.length_b   1.000
_cell.length_c   1.000
_cell.angle_alpha   90.00
_cell.angle_beta   90.00
_cell.angle_gamma   90.00
#
_symmetry.space_group_name_H-M   'P 1'
#
loop_
_entity.id
_entity.type
_entity.pdbx_description
1 polymer ?
#
loop_
_entity_poly.entity_id
_entity_poly.type
_entity_poly.pdbx_seq_one_letter_code
_entity_poly.pdbx_strand_id
1 'polypeptide(L)'
;RPYASRYIGSLVADFHRNLLKGGIFIYPSTAKSPNGKLRLLYECNPLAFIIEQAGGKASDGQQRILDLVPTALHQRTPFFIGSTEMVNHAEELMGV
;
A
#
# COMPACT_ATOMS: atom_id res chain seq x y z
N ARG A 1 3.51 22.03 9.38
CA ARG A 1 2.70 21.34 10.43
C ARG A 1 2.96 19.84 10.31
N PRO A 2 3.06 19.08 11.41
CA PRO A 2 3.18 17.61 11.35
C PRO A 2 2.02 16.98 10.58
N TYR A 3 2.24 15.80 9.99
CA TYR A 3 1.17 15.05 9.30
C TYR A 3 0.06 14.64 10.27
N ALA A 4 -1.19 14.68 9.79
CA ALA A 4 -2.34 14.21 10.56
C ALA A 4 -2.56 12.71 10.31
N SER A 5 -2.50 11.91 11.38
CA SER A 5 -2.80 10.47 11.31
C SER A 5 -4.30 10.20 11.22
N ARG A 6 -4.70 9.27 10.36
CA ARG A 6 -6.06 8.72 10.25
C ARG A 6 -5.97 7.24 9.92
N TYR A 7 -6.79 6.43 10.58
CA TYR A 7 -6.91 4.99 10.32
C TYR A 7 -8.34 4.56 10.62
N ILE A 8 -9.14 4.35 9.57
CA ILE A 8 -10.54 3.95 9.68
C ILE A 8 -10.65 2.45 9.98
N GLY A 9 -9.68 1.66 9.51
CA GLY A 9 -9.68 0.20 9.65
C GLY A 9 -10.43 -0.52 8.53
N SER A 10 -10.83 0.21 7.50
CA SER A 10 -11.34 -0.34 6.24
C SER A 10 -10.44 0.13 5.12
N LEU A 11 -9.76 -0.83 4.47
CA LEU A 11 -8.82 -0.56 3.38
C LEU A 11 -9.41 0.37 2.32
N VAL A 12 -10.65 0.10 1.90
CA VAL A 12 -11.34 0.88 0.87
C VAL A 12 -11.60 2.32 1.33
N ALA A 13 -12.02 2.51 2.60
CA ALA A 13 -12.30 3.84 3.13
C ALA A 13 -11.02 4.67 3.31
N ASP A 14 -9.97 4.07 3.85
CA ASP A 14 -8.66 4.71 4.01
C ASP A 14 -8.03 5.06 2.66
N PHE A 15 -8.10 4.13 1.69
CA PHE A 15 -7.65 4.36 0.32
C PHE A 15 -8.40 5.50 -0.36
N HIS A 16 -9.75 5.48 -0.34
CA HIS A 16 -10.56 6.48 -1.01
C HIS A 16 -10.29 7.90 -0.47
N ARG A 17 -10.07 8.03 0.85
CA ARG A 17 -9.65 9.30 1.45
C ARG A 17 -8.30 9.76 0.89
N ASN A 18 -7.30 8.87 0.85
CA ASN A 18 -5.97 9.21 0.34
C ASN A 18 -5.99 9.55 -1.15
N LEU A 19 -6.84 8.89 -1.94
CA LEU A 19 -7.02 9.20 -3.35
C LEU A 19 -7.51 10.65 -3.57
N LEU A 20 -8.40 11.14 -2.70
CA LEU A 20 -8.96 12.49 -2.82
C LEU A 20 -8.14 13.59 -2.13
N LYS A 21 -7.44 13.25 -1.04
CA LYS A 21 -6.76 14.23 -0.17
C LYS A 21 -5.24 14.16 -0.24
N GLY A 22 -4.69 13.18 -0.96
CA GLY A 22 -3.29 12.80 -0.85
C GLY A 22 -3.00 12.14 0.50
N GLY A 23 -1.75 11.72 0.67
CA GLY A 23 -1.31 10.97 1.85
C GLY A 23 -0.87 9.56 1.49
N ILE A 24 -0.62 8.76 2.52
CA ILE A 24 -0.18 7.37 2.40
C ILE A 24 -0.99 6.47 3.33
N PHE A 25 -1.30 5.27 2.87
CA PHE A 25 -1.79 4.16 3.67
C PHE A 25 -0.69 3.10 3.75
N ILE A 26 -0.45 2.59 4.96
CA ILE A 26 0.67 1.71 5.28
C ILE A 26 0.12 0.47 6.01
N TYR A 27 0.35 -0.70 5.42
CA TYR A 27 0.04 -2.01 6.01
C TYR A 27 1.24 -2.95 5.85
N PRO A 28 2.27 -2.79 6.69
CA PRO A 28 3.55 -3.44 6.51
C PRO A 28 3.49 -4.91 6.95
N SER A 29 4.59 -5.63 6.76
CA SER A 29 4.82 -6.89 7.47
C SER A 29 4.91 -6.65 8.98
N THR A 30 4.54 -7.67 9.76
CA THR A 30 4.68 -7.65 11.22
C THR A 30 5.18 -9.01 11.70
N ALA A 31 5.66 -9.10 12.94
CA ALA A 31 6.09 -10.38 13.51
C ALA A 31 4.99 -11.47 13.47
N LYS A 32 3.71 -11.09 13.57
CA LYS A 32 2.56 -12.02 13.47
C LYS A 32 2.11 -12.28 12.04
N SER A 33 2.55 -11.48 11.08
CA SER A 33 2.14 -11.56 9.67
C SER A 33 3.32 -11.12 8.80
N PRO A 34 4.35 -11.97 8.66
CA PRO A 34 5.59 -11.61 7.97
C PRO A 34 5.37 -11.32 6.49
N ASN A 35 4.37 -11.96 5.87
CA ASN A 35 3.98 -11.72 4.48
C ASN A 35 2.88 -10.66 4.35
N GLY A 36 2.70 -9.79 5.34
CA GLY A 36 1.58 -8.86 5.41
C GLY A 36 0.23 -9.54 5.65
N LYS A 37 -0.85 -8.75 5.61
CA LYS A 37 -2.21 -9.23 5.93
C LYS A 37 -3.16 -9.15 4.74
N LEU A 38 -2.95 -8.20 3.83
CA LEU A 38 -3.83 -7.94 2.69
C LEU A 38 -3.51 -8.91 1.56
N ARG A 39 -4.54 -9.34 0.80
CA ARG A 39 -4.39 -10.29 -0.29
C ARG A 39 -4.03 -9.57 -1.57
N LEU A 40 -3.01 -10.09 -2.25
CA LEU A 40 -2.46 -9.53 -3.46
C LEU A 40 -3.54 -9.38 -4.55
N LEU A 41 -4.26 -10.47 -4.86
CA LEU A 41 -5.13 -10.51 -6.04
C LEU A 41 -6.36 -9.60 -5.97
N TYR A 42 -7.01 -9.50 -4.82
CA TYR A 42 -8.33 -8.88 -4.71
C TYR A 42 -8.43 -7.80 -3.63
N GLU A 43 -7.33 -7.48 -2.94
CA GLU A 43 -7.24 -6.29 -2.08
C GLU A 43 -6.18 -5.32 -2.64
N CYS A 44 -4.95 -5.79 -2.86
CA CYS A 44 -3.83 -4.92 -3.26
C CYS A 44 -3.85 -4.56 -4.75
N ASN A 45 -3.92 -5.54 -5.65
CA ASN A 45 -3.86 -5.32 -7.10
C ASN A 45 -4.94 -4.36 -7.64
N PRO A 46 -6.23 -4.49 -7.24
CA PRO A 46 -7.26 -3.57 -7.72
C PRO A 46 -6.99 -2.12 -7.32
N LEU A 47 -6.56 -1.88 -6.07
CA LEU A 47 -6.28 -0.53 -5.59
C LEU A 47 -4.96 0.03 -6.14
N ALA A 48 -3.96 -0.82 -6.32
CA ALA A 48 -2.71 -0.48 -7.00
C ALA A 48 -2.97 -0.01 -8.44
N PHE A 49 -3.84 -0.71 -9.18
CA PHE A 49 -4.24 -0.26 -10.50
C PHE A 49 -4.88 1.14 -10.46
N ILE A 50 -5.84 1.37 -9.55
CA ILE A 50 -6.53 2.66 -9.44
C ILE A 50 -5.57 3.80 -9.08
N ILE A 51 -4.69 3.61 -8.10
CA ILE A 51 -3.80 4.70 -7.65
C ILE A 51 -2.78 5.09 -8.72
N GLU A 52 -2.30 4.12 -9.50
CA GLU A 52 -1.32 4.37 -10.56
C GLU A 52 -1.97 5.14 -11.71
N GLN A 53 -3.23 4.83 -12.05
CA GLN A 53 -4.00 5.66 -12.99
C GLN A 53 -4.24 7.08 -12.47
N ALA A 54 -4.25 7.27 -11.15
CA ALA A 54 -4.35 8.58 -10.51
C ALA A 54 -2.98 9.27 -10.28
N GLY A 55 -1.88 8.69 -10.80
CA GLY A 55 -0.53 9.24 -10.68
C GLY A 55 0.16 9.03 -9.33
N GLY A 56 -0.39 8.18 -8.46
CA GLY A 56 0.26 7.74 -7.23
C GLY A 56 1.02 6.42 -7.40
N LYS A 57 1.48 5.86 -6.27
CA LYS A 57 2.31 4.65 -6.22
C LYS A 57 1.70 3.60 -5.29
N ALA A 58 1.88 2.33 -5.64
CA ALA A 58 1.64 1.18 -4.77
C ALA A 58 2.84 0.24 -4.74
N SER A 59 3.30 -0.12 -3.54
CA SER A 59 4.49 -0.95 -3.30
C SER A 59 4.26 -1.94 -2.16
N ASP A 60 4.98 -3.06 -2.17
CA ASP A 60 5.09 -3.95 -1.01
C ASP A 60 6.19 -3.51 -0.01
N GLY A 61 6.81 -2.35 -0.28
CA GLY A 61 7.95 -1.82 0.46
C GLY A 61 9.29 -2.09 -0.21
N GLN A 62 9.33 -2.93 -1.25
CA GLN A 62 10.53 -3.21 -2.04
C GLN A 62 10.26 -3.18 -3.56
N GLN A 63 9.12 -3.73 -3.99
CA GLN A 63 8.74 -3.86 -5.39
C GLN A 63 7.33 -3.28 -5.62
N ARG A 64 7.10 -2.77 -6.83
CA ARG A 64 5.79 -2.33 -7.31
C ARG A 64 4.78 -3.48 -7.25
N ILE A 65 3.59 -3.21 -6.70
CA ILE A 65 2.57 -4.24 -6.45
C ILE A 65 2.13 -4.95 -7.73
N LEU A 66 1.95 -4.20 -8.82
CA LEU A 66 1.51 -4.78 -10.10
C LEU A 66 2.60 -5.60 -10.83
N ASP A 67 3.85 -5.56 -10.37
CA ASP A 67 4.93 -6.38 -10.92
C ASP A 67 5.08 -7.72 -10.18
N LEU A 68 4.36 -7.92 -9.07
CA LEU A 68 4.38 -9.16 -8.30
C LEU A 68 3.64 -10.26 -9.04
N VAL A 69 4.34 -11.34 -9.40
CA VAL A 69 3.73 -12.55 -9.97
C VAL A 69 3.15 -13.39 -8.83
N PRO A 70 1.82 -13.59 -8.76
CA PRO A 70 1.18 -14.34 -7.68
C PRO A 70 1.50 -15.85 -7.78
N THR A 71 1.77 -16.49 -6.64
CA THR A 71 1.98 -17.95 -6.55
C THR A 71 0.79 -18.69 -5.96
N ALA A 72 -0.18 -17.97 -5.36
CA ALA A 72 -1.40 -18.53 -4.79
C ALA A 72 -2.58 -17.55 -4.83
N LEU A 73 -3.82 -18.07 -4.89
CA LEU A 73 -5.05 -17.26 -4.93
C LEU A 73 -5.21 -16.33 -3.71
N HIS A 74 -4.78 -16.79 -2.54
CA HIS A 74 -4.89 -16.04 -1.28
C HIS A 74 -3.53 -15.52 -0.78
N GLN A 75 -2.56 -15.35 -1.68
CA GLN A 75 -1.26 -14.77 -1.34
C GLN A 75 -1.45 -13.41 -0.66
N ARG A 76 -0.73 -13.20 0.44
CA ARG A 76 -0.68 -11.93 1.15
C ARG A 76 0.59 -11.17 0.81
N THR A 77 0.53 -9.86 0.93
CA THR A 77 1.67 -8.97 0.77
C THR A 77 1.59 -7.79 1.75
N PRO A 78 2.73 -7.23 2.20
CA PRO A 78 2.75 -5.87 2.72
C PRO A 78 2.24 -4.88 1.66
N PHE A 79 1.74 -3.73 2.09
CA PHE A 79 1.10 -2.79 1.17
C PHE A 79 1.26 -1.34 1.60
N PHE A 80 1.84 -0.54 0.71
CA PHE A 80 2.06 0.89 0.85
C PHE A 80 1.46 1.56 -0.37
N ILE A 81 0.49 2.46 -0.18
CA ILE A 81 -0.27 3.04 -1.28
C ILE A 81 -0.63 4.51 -1.02
N GLY A 82 -0.44 5.35 -2.03
CA GLY A 82 -0.84 6.76 -1.97
C GLY A 82 0.02 7.67 -2.84
N SER A 83 0.27 8.89 -2.35
CA SER A 83 1.13 9.88 -3.00
C SER A 83 2.55 9.35 -3.18
N THR A 84 3.07 9.42 -4.41
CA THR A 84 4.37 8.85 -4.81
C THR A 84 5.51 9.24 -3.88
N GLU A 85 5.65 10.54 -3.59
CA GLU A 85 6.70 11.04 -2.69
C GLU A 85 6.64 10.45 -1.29
N MET A 86 5.44 10.22 -0.76
CA MET A 86 5.28 9.64 0.59
C MET A 86 5.55 8.14 0.59
N VAL A 87 5.20 7.43 -0.49
CA VAL A 87 5.51 6.00 -0.62
C VAL A 87 7.02 5.80 -0.74
N ASN A 88 7.70 6.60 -1.58
CA ASN A 88 9.16 6.57 -1.71
C ASN A 88 9.83 6.86 -0.37
N HIS A 89 9.38 7.90 0.34
CA HIS A 89 9.94 8.22 1.65
C HIS A 89 9.75 7.10 2.69
N ALA A 90 8.63 6.39 2.64
CA ALA A 90 8.42 5.23 3.50
C ALA A 90 9.40 4.09 3.17
N GLU A 91 9.66 3.83 1.89
CA GLU A 91 10.66 2.84 1.41
C GLU A 91 12.07 3.17 1.87
N GLU A 92 12.49 4.43 1.75
CA GLU A 92 13.80 4.91 2.22
C GLU A 92 14.02 4.62 3.72
N LEU A 93 12.99 4.86 4.54
CA LEU A 93 13.05 4.61 5.99
C LEU A 93 13.11 3.12 6.34
N MET A 94 12.73 2.25 5.41
CA MET A 94 12.84 0.79 5.57
C MET A 94 14.23 0.26 5.18
N GLY A 95 15.12 1.12 4.68
CA GLY A 95 16.51 0.78 4.38
C GLY A 95 16.69 -0.09 3.13
N VAL A 96 15.76 0.05 2.17
CA VAL A 96 15.80 -0.61 0.85
C VAL A 96 16.45 0.33 -0.16
#